data_AF-A0A5S3YNF5-F1
#
_entry.id   AF-A0A5S3YNF5-F1
#
_cell.length_a   1.000
_cell.length_b   1.000
_cell.length_c   1.000
_cell.angle_alpha   90.00
_cell.angle_beta   90.00
_cell.angle_gamma   90.00
#
_symmetry.space_group_name_H-M   'P 1'
#
loop_
_entity.id
_entity.type
_entity.pdbx_description
1 polymer ?
#
loop_
_entity_poly.entity_id
_entity_poly.type
_entity_poly.pdbx_seq_one_letter_code
_entity_poly.pdbx_strand_id
1 'polypeptide(L)'
;VTELSKDYIIAFKLDGATRWKLLVRGILPNIYEHIVVIFTMALSTAILDIAALGFLKLGAQPPSTEWGAILQENLSLIYLAPWTVGLPGV
;
A
#
# COMPACT_ATOMS: atom_id res chain seq x y z
N VAL A 1 16.08 3.21 15.36
CA VAL A 1 17.24 3.83 16.07
C VAL A 1 18.52 3.00 15.90
N THR A 2 18.42 1.68 15.73
CA THR A 2 19.56 0.75 15.64
C THR A 2 20.44 0.89 14.39
N GLU A 3 19.89 1.28 13.23
CA GLU A 3 20.70 1.45 12.01
C GLU A 3 21.73 2.58 12.15
N LEU A 4 21.36 3.70 12.77
CA LEU A 4 22.17 4.93 12.88
C LEU A 4 23.48 4.75 13.68
N SER A 5 23.58 3.69 14.46
CA SER A 5 24.71 3.37 15.34
C SER A 5 25.68 2.35 14.74
N LYS A 6 25.43 1.88 13.50
CA LYS A 6 26.28 0.86 12.86
C LYS A 6 27.57 1.46 12.31
N ASP A 7 28.64 0.67 12.33
CA ASP A 7 30.00 1.08 11.95
C ASP A 7 30.10 1.64 10.53
N TYR A 8 29.29 1.15 9.59
CA TYR A 8 29.26 1.69 8.23
C TYR A 8 28.76 3.15 8.18
N ILE A 9 27.87 3.55 9.08
CA ILE A 9 27.35 4.93 9.16
C ILE A 9 28.39 5.87 9.78
N ILE A 10 29.15 5.37 10.76
CA ILE A 10 30.27 6.10 11.36
C ILE A 10 31.37 6.31 10.30
N ALA A 11 31.72 5.27 9.55
CA ALA A 11 32.65 5.36 8.43
C ALA A 11 32.19 6.36 7.37
N PHE A 12 30.92 6.32 6.95
CA PHE A 12 30.36 7.29 5.98
C PHE A 12 30.36 8.74 6.48
N LYS A 13 30.20 8.97 7.79
CA LYS A 13 30.31 10.30 8.39
C LYS A 13 31.75 10.80 8.40
N LEU A 14 32.72 9.92 8.70
CA LEU A 14 34.15 10.23 8.64
C LEU A 14 34.61 10.53 7.21
N ASP A 15 33.96 9.93 6.22
CA ASP A 15 34.18 10.16 4.78
C ASP A 15 33.59 11.49 4.26
N GLY A 16 33.06 12.34 5.15
CA GLY A 16 32.54 13.68 4.81
C GLY A 16 31.21 13.67 4.04
N ALA A 17 30.46 12.57 4.05
CA ALA A 17 29.21 12.47 3.30
C ALA A 17 28.12 13.39 3.86
N THR A 18 27.45 14.14 2.98
CA THR A 18 26.27 14.95 3.32
C THR A 18 25.12 14.05 3.81
N ARG A 19 24.25 14.57 4.69
CA ARG A 19 23.09 13.83 5.24
C ARG A 19 22.25 13.12 4.16
N TRP A 20 22.01 13.78 3.03
CA TRP A 20 21.29 13.19 1.88
C TRP A 20 22.02 12.00 1.27
N LYS A 21 23.35 12.07 1.11
CA LYS A 21 24.16 10.97 0.57
C LYS A 21 24.16 9.77 1.52
N LEU A 22 24.24 10.03 2.84
CA LEU A 22 24.15 8.99 3.88
C LEU A 22 22.79 8.31 3.91
N LEU A 23 21.70 9.07 3.77
CA LEU A 23 20.35 8.52 3.68
C LEU A 23 20.19 7.63 2.43
N VAL A 24 20.47 8.16 1.23
CA VAL A 24 20.16 7.46 -0.04
C VAL A 24 21.14 6.33 -0.35
N ARG A 25 22.43 6.45 -0.01
CA ARG A 25 23.43 5.41 -0.32
C ARG A 25 23.82 4.54 0.87
N GLY A 26 23.63 5.03 2.09
CA GLY A 26 23.98 4.29 3.31
C GLY A 26 22.78 3.56 3.89
N ILE A 27 21.69 4.28 4.18
CA ILE A 27 20.58 3.72 4.95
C ILE A 27 19.52 3.09 4.04
N LEU A 28 19.07 3.81 3.02
CA LEU A 28 17.97 3.39 2.13
C LEU A 28 18.18 1.98 1.53
N PRO A 29 19.32 1.64 0.90
CA PRO A 29 19.56 0.30 0.36
C PRO A 29 19.78 -0.78 1.42
N ASN A 30 19.94 -0.44 2.70
CA ASN A 30 20.07 -1.43 3.77
C ASN A 30 18.72 -1.75 4.43
N ILE A 31 17.72 -0.88 4.31
CA ILE A 31 16.38 -1.08 4.89
C ILE A 31 15.29 -1.26 3.83
N TYR A 32 15.64 -1.23 2.53
CA TYR A 32 14.66 -1.29 1.43
C TYR A 32 13.77 -2.54 1.51
N GLU A 33 14.33 -3.71 1.84
CA GLU A 33 13.57 -4.96 1.97
C GLU A 33 12.46 -4.83 3.01
N HIS A 34 12.79 -4.23 4.15
CA HIS A 34 11.83 -4.01 5.22
C HIS A 34 10.76 -2.97 4.84
N ILE A 35 11.16 -1.91 4.12
CA ILE A 35 10.22 -0.92 3.58
C ILE A 35 9.23 -1.59 2.63
N VAL A 36 9.70 -2.46 1.72
CA VAL A 36 8.84 -3.15 0.75
C VAL A 36 7.81 -4.04 1.45
N VAL A 37 8.22 -4.78 2.50
CA VAL A 37 7.30 -5.63 3.27
C VAL A 37 6.22 -4.78 3.95
N ILE A 38 6.61 -3.73 4.68
CA ILE A 38 5.64 -2.86 5.37
C ILE A 38 4.73 -2.16 4.36
N PHE A 39 5.28 -1.67 3.25
CA PHE A 39 4.51 -1.01 2.20
C PHE A 39 3.47 -1.96 1.61
N THR A 40 3.84 -3.20 1.33
CA THR A 40 2.91 -4.21 0.78
C THR A 40 1.78 -4.50 1.75
N MET A 41 2.07 -4.64 3.04
CA MET A 41 1.06 -4.84 4.09
C MET A 41 0.13 -3.63 4.19
N ALA A 42 0.69 -2.41 4.25
CA ALA A 42 -0.08 -1.18 4.35
C ALA A 42 -0.96 -0.93 3.11
N LEU A 43 -0.46 -1.27 1.92
CA LEU A 43 -1.23 -1.18 0.70
C LEU A 43 -2.40 -2.17 0.72
N SER A 44 -2.17 -3.42 1.14
CA SER A 44 -3.22 -4.41 1.27
C SER A 44 -4.33 -3.96 2.23
N THR A 45 -3.96 -3.38 3.38
CA THR A 45 -4.95 -2.87 4.34
C THR A 45 -5.72 -1.68 3.78
N ALA A 46 -5.04 -0.75 3.11
CA ALA A 46 -5.69 0.41 2.50
C ALA A 46 -6.72 0.00 1.43
N ILE A 47 -6.41 -1.02 0.62
CA ILE A 47 -7.35 -1.55 -0.38
C ILE A 47 -8.59 -2.15 0.30
N LEU A 48 -8.42 -2.92 1.37
CA LEU A 48 -9.53 -3.49 2.13
C LEU A 48 -10.41 -2.41 2.75
N ASP A 49 -9.81 -1.36 3.31
CA ASP A 49 -10.53 -0.23 3.88
C ASP A 49 -11.35 0.51 2.82
N ILE A 50 -10.76 0.80 1.66
CA ILE A 50 -11.47 1.46 0.54
C ILE A 50 -12.62 0.58 0.06
N ALA A 51 -12.39 -0.73 -0.11
CA ALA A 51 -13.43 -1.65 -0.54
C ALA A 51 -14.58 -1.75 0.48
N ALA A 52 -14.26 -1.80 1.77
CA ALA A 52 -15.25 -1.83 2.85
C ALA A 52 -16.06 -0.52 2.90
N LEU A 53 -15.41 0.64 2.79
CA LEU A 53 -16.09 1.94 2.74
C LEU A 53 -16.99 2.05 1.50
N GLY A 54 -16.50 1.65 0.33
CA GLY A 54 -17.29 1.59 -0.91
C GLY A 54 -18.49 0.67 -0.80
N PHE A 55 -18.33 -0.50 -0.18
CA PHE A 55 -19.42 -1.44 0.09
C PHE A 55 -20.48 -0.85 1.02
N LEU A 56 -20.07 -0.08 2.03
CA LEU A 56 -20.98 0.60 2.96
C LEU A 56 -21.61 1.89 2.37
N LYS A 57 -21.32 2.24 1.11
CA LYS A 57 -21.71 3.51 0.47
C LYS A 57 -21.15 4.76 1.15
N LEU A 58 -20.05 4.59 1.89
CA LEU A 58 -19.27 5.65 2.51
C LEU A 58 -18.00 5.98 1.71
N GLY A 59 -17.73 5.24 0.63
CA GLY A 59 -16.64 5.46 -0.33
C GLY A 59 -16.95 6.55 -1.36
N ALA A 60 -16.30 6.51 -2.54
CA ALA A 60 -16.49 7.58 -3.50
C ALA A 60 -17.94 7.63 -4.04
N GLN A 61 -18.41 8.86 -4.24
CA GLN A 61 -19.78 9.14 -4.65
C GLN A 61 -19.94 8.95 -6.17
N PRO A 62 -21.13 8.56 -6.67
CA PRO A 62 -21.40 8.52 -8.11
C PRO A 62 -21.04 9.87 -8.75
N PRO A 63 -20.37 9.96 -9.92
CA PRO A 63 -20.20 8.96 -10.99
C PRO A 63 -18.88 8.17 -10.96
N SER A 64 -18.04 8.32 -9.94
CA SER A 64 -16.79 7.55 -9.86
C SER A 64 -17.10 6.09 -9.55
N THR A 65 -16.73 5.19 -10.46
CA THR A 65 -16.89 3.75 -10.30
C THR A 65 -15.89 3.21 -9.28
N GLU A 66 -16.38 2.68 -8.15
CA GLU A 66 -15.55 2.02 -7.15
C GLU A 66 -15.91 0.54 -7.00
N TRP A 67 -14.89 -0.30 -6.86
CA TRP A 67 -15.02 -1.76 -6.82
C TRP A 67 -15.94 -2.24 -5.68
N GLY A 68 -15.83 -1.66 -4.49
CA GLY A 68 -16.68 -2.01 -3.34
C GLY A 68 -18.17 -1.72 -3.56
N ALA A 69 -18.48 -0.61 -4.24
CA ALA A 69 -19.86 -0.25 -4.57
C ALA A 69 -20.45 -1.17 -5.65
N ILE A 70 -19.68 -1.51 -6.69
CA ILE A 70 -20.13 -2.45 -7.73
C ILE A 70 -20.40 -3.83 -7.13
N LEU A 71 -19.54 -4.32 -6.23
CA LEU A 71 -19.76 -5.57 -5.52
C LEU A 71 -21.06 -5.55 -4.72
N GLN A 72 -21.33 -4.45 -3.99
CA GLN A 72 -22.53 -4.30 -3.18
C GLN A 72 -23.83 -4.40 -4.00
N GLU A 73 -23.85 -3.78 -5.19
CA GLU A 73 -25.01 -3.81 -6.09
C GLU A 73 -25.27 -5.22 -6.65
N ASN A 74 -24.21 -5.97 -6.94
CA ASN A 74 -24.29 -7.27 -7.59
C ASN A 74 -24.45 -8.46 -6.64
N LEU A 75 -24.35 -8.26 -5.33
CA LEU A 75 -24.52 -9.34 -4.34
C LEU A 75 -25.88 -10.08 -4.46
N SER A 76 -26.95 -9.36 -4.80
CA SER A 76 -28.28 -9.95 -4.99
C SER A 76 -28.34 -10.91 -6.18
N LEU A 77 -27.44 -10.75 -7.15
CA LEU A 77 -27.37 -11.53 -8.38
C LEU A 77 -26.36 -12.69 -8.28
N ILE A 78 -25.68 -12.88 -7.15
CA ILE A 78 -24.59 -13.85 -7.01
C ILE A 78 -25.01 -15.29 -7.36
N TYR A 79 -26.26 -15.66 -7.06
CA TYR A 79 -26.80 -16.98 -7.38
C TYR A 79 -27.24 -17.14 -8.84
N LEU A 80 -27.49 -16.03 -9.54
CA LEU A 80 -27.97 -16.02 -10.93
C LEU A 80 -26.86 -15.74 -11.93
N ALA A 81 -25.93 -14.86 -11.59
CA ALA A 81 -24.87 -14.35 -12.44
C ALA A 81 -23.59 -14.11 -11.61
N PRO A 82 -22.92 -15.15 -11.10
CA PRO A 82 -21.75 -15.01 -10.22
C PRO A 82 -20.59 -14.24 -10.86
N TRP A 83 -20.52 -14.18 -12.20
CA TRP A 83 -19.52 -13.39 -12.91
C TRP A 83 -19.64 -11.88 -12.68
N THR A 84 -20.81 -11.35 -12.33
CA THR A 84 -20.97 -9.91 -12.03
C THR A 84 -20.29 -9.50 -10.72
N VAL A 85 -20.05 -10.47 -9.83
CA VAL A 85 -19.29 -10.28 -8.58
C VAL A 85 -17.82 -10.65 -8.78
N GLY A 86 -17.52 -11.71 -9.55
CA GLY A 86 -16.15 -12.16 -9.81
C GLY A 86 -15.34 -11.27 -10.77
N LEU A 87 -16.02 -10.61 -11.70
CA LEU A 87 -15.44 -9.67 -12.67
C LEU A 87 -16.31 -8.39 -12.74
N PRO A 88 -16.30 -7.56 -11.69
CA PRO A 88 -17.10 -6.35 -11.66
C PRO A 88 -16.58 -5.34 -12.71
N GLY A 89 -17.38 -5.01 -13.72
CA GLY A 89 -17.10 -3.96 -14.71
C GLY A 89 -16.64 -4.41 -16.10
N VAL A 90 -16.66 -5.72 -16.40
CA VAL A 90 -16.69 -6.23 -17.79
C VAL A 90 -18.13 -6.33 -18.31
#